data_AF-A0A6V7SS86-F1
#
_entry.id   AF-A0A6V7SS86-F1
#
_cell.length_a   1.000
_cell.length_b   1.000
_cell.length_c   1.000
_cell.angle_alpha   90.00
_cell.angle_beta   90.00
_cell.angle_gamma   90.00
#
_symmetry.space_group_name_H-M   'P 1'
#
loop_
_entity.id
_entity.type
_entity.pdbx_description
1 polymer ?
#
loop_
_entity_poly.entity_id
_entity_poly.type
_entity_poly.pdbx_seq_one_letter_code
_entity_poly.pdbx_strand_id
1 'polypeptide(L)'
;MRKLIFLIVIVLSFLGLIESRGRNPNRNSKINKLPVIKDSTKLISIIDKTPKKQYITYVYHSSICSYCSLITDALKDNEHVEMVDMDEDSKLEDLIKTDKPIVVILKNINKEESVERSKFYHELQTKGGKLCVPALEIDNHIMYESQEILAFYKHLLSKFEN
;
A
#
# COMPACT_ATOMS: atom_id res chain seq x y z
N MET A 1 -58.99 -10.76 20.58
CA MET A 1 -57.86 -11.52 20.00
C MET A 1 -56.71 -10.66 19.42
N ARG A 2 -56.79 -9.33 19.33
CA ARG A 2 -55.68 -8.47 18.85
C ARG A 2 -54.60 -8.14 19.90
N LYS A 3 -54.93 -8.17 21.19
CA LYS A 3 -53.99 -7.83 22.28
C LYS A 3 -53.05 -8.97 22.67
N LEU A 4 -53.41 -10.23 22.39
CA LEU A 4 -52.60 -11.41 22.73
C LEU A 4 -51.39 -11.58 21.78
N ILE A 5 -51.55 -11.21 20.51
CA ILE A 5 -50.50 -11.35 19.48
C ILE A 5 -49.33 -10.39 19.75
N PHE A 6 -49.60 -9.18 20.24
CA PHE A 6 -48.56 -8.20 20.58
C PHE A 6 -47.65 -8.66 21.73
N LEU A 7 -48.19 -9.44 22.67
CA LEU A 7 -47.44 -9.95 23.81
C LEU A 7 -46.44 -11.06 23.40
N ILE A 8 -46.80 -11.89 22.42
CA ILE A 8 -45.92 -12.96 21.91
C ILE A 8 -44.71 -12.36 21.16
N VAL A 9 -44.90 -11.28 20.40
CA VAL A 9 -43.80 -10.62 19.68
C VAL A 9 -42.78 -9.99 20.64
N ILE A 10 -43.26 -9.41 21.76
CA ILE A 10 -42.38 -8.79 22.75
C ILE A 10 -41.58 -9.86 23.50
N VAL A 11 -42.19 -10.99 23.89
CA VAL A 11 -41.48 -12.06 24.62
C VAL A 11 -40.44 -12.77 23.73
N LEU A 12 -40.69 -12.96 22.43
CA LEU A 12 -39.71 -13.49 21.49
C LEU A 12 -38.49 -12.57 21.28
N SER A 13 -38.65 -11.26 21.51
CA SER A 13 -37.56 -10.28 21.41
C SER A 13 -36.58 -10.34 22.59
N PHE A 14 -36.98 -10.90 23.74
CA PHE A 14 -36.13 -11.09 24.92
C PHE A 14 -35.56 -12.52 25.06
N LEU A 15 -36.01 -13.46 24.23
CA LEU A 15 -35.56 -14.87 24.22
C LEU A 15 -34.47 -15.17 23.18
N GLY A 16 -33.77 -14.14 22.69
CA GLY A 16 -32.51 -14.32 21.96
C GLY A 16 -32.59 -15.10 20.65
N LEU A 17 -33.79 -15.23 20.06
CA LEU A 17 -34.00 -15.78 18.72
C LEU A 17 -34.09 -14.64 17.70
N ILE A 18 -33.10 -13.76 17.73
CA ILE A 18 -32.77 -12.92 16.58
C ILE A 18 -32.12 -13.87 15.58
N GLU A 19 -32.74 -14.02 14.41
CA GLU A 19 -32.15 -14.63 13.23
C GLU A 19 -30.70 -14.13 13.09
N SER A 20 -29.75 -14.99 13.44
CA SER A 20 -28.39 -14.87 12.96
C SER A 20 -28.45 -15.22 11.46
N ARG A 21 -28.83 -14.23 10.63
CA ARG A 21 -28.26 -14.16 9.29
C ARG A 21 -26.76 -14.23 9.52
N GLY A 22 -26.17 -15.39 9.23
CA GLY A 22 -24.78 -15.68 9.43
C GLY A 22 -23.94 -14.58 8.82
N ARG A 23 -23.58 -13.59 9.64
CA ARG A 23 -22.41 -12.76 9.44
C ARG A 23 -21.27 -13.75 9.62
N ASN A 24 -20.85 -14.32 8.51
CA ASN A 24 -19.62 -15.07 8.41
C ASN A 24 -18.52 -14.09 8.88
N PRO A 25 -17.95 -14.21 10.10
CA PRO A 25 -16.98 -13.25 10.59
C PRO A 25 -15.58 -13.54 10.02
N ASN A 26 -15.51 -14.28 8.91
CA ASN A 26 -14.28 -14.83 8.38
C ASN A 26 -14.14 -14.54 6.87
N ARG A 27 -14.30 -13.28 6.47
CA ARG A 27 -13.50 -12.78 5.35
C ARG A 27 -12.12 -12.43 5.89
N ASN A 28 -11.33 -13.47 6.16
CA ASN A 28 -9.88 -13.37 6.04
C ASN A 28 -9.64 -12.94 4.60
N SER A 29 -9.60 -11.63 4.33
CA SER A 29 -9.07 -11.13 3.06
C SER A 29 -7.60 -11.53 3.07
N LYS A 30 -7.30 -12.74 2.60
CA LYS A 30 -5.94 -13.16 2.35
C LYS A 30 -5.37 -12.12 1.41
N ILE A 31 -4.48 -11.28 1.93
CA ILE A 31 -3.73 -10.34 1.10
C ILE A 31 -2.98 -11.23 0.11
N ASN A 32 -3.34 -11.13 -1.16
CA ASN A 32 -2.74 -11.95 -2.20
C ASN A 32 -1.32 -11.47 -2.46
N LYS A 33 -0.42 -12.40 -2.74
CA LYS A 33 0.93 -12.06 -3.18
C LYS A 33 0.85 -11.28 -4.49
N LEU A 34 1.58 -10.18 -4.57
CA LEU A 34 1.71 -9.38 -5.77
C LEU A 34 2.69 -10.04 -6.74
N PRO A 35 2.43 -10.02 -8.05
CA PRO A 35 3.40 -10.41 -9.06
C PRO A 35 4.69 -9.59 -8.94
N VAL A 36 5.81 -10.30 -8.83
CA VAL A 36 7.14 -9.69 -8.80
C VAL A 36 7.61 -9.42 -10.23
N ILE A 37 7.94 -8.17 -10.53
CA ILE A 37 8.59 -7.76 -11.77
C ILE A 37 10.06 -7.49 -11.49
N LYS A 38 10.93 -8.18 -12.21
CA LYS A 38 12.39 -8.07 -12.08
C LYS A 38 13.02 -7.02 -13.00
N ASP A 39 12.28 -6.55 -13.99
CA ASP A 39 12.79 -5.74 -15.10
C ASP A 39 11.92 -4.49 -15.25
N SER A 40 12.55 -3.33 -15.21
CA SER A 40 11.94 -2.01 -15.34
C SER A 40 11.20 -1.84 -16.65
N THR A 41 11.71 -2.32 -17.78
CA THR A 41 11.06 -2.23 -19.09
C THR A 41 9.70 -2.92 -19.10
N LYS A 42 9.59 -4.05 -18.40
CA LYS A 42 8.32 -4.77 -18.26
C LYS A 42 7.33 -3.97 -17.43
N LEU A 43 7.75 -3.41 -16.30
CA LEU A 43 6.90 -2.57 -15.46
C LEU A 43 6.44 -1.32 -16.23
N ILE A 44 7.37 -0.63 -16.89
CA ILE A 44 7.11 0.53 -17.74
C ILE A 44 6.04 0.20 -18.79
N SER A 45 6.21 -0.92 -19.52
CA SER A 45 5.25 -1.34 -20.56
C SER A 45 3.83 -1.58 -20.04
N ILE A 46 3.68 -1.92 -18.75
CA ILE A 46 2.38 -2.13 -18.11
C ILE A 46 1.79 -0.78 -17.70
N ILE A 47 2.60 0.06 -17.05
CA ILE A 47 2.17 1.37 -16.55
C ILE A 47 1.82 2.32 -17.70
N ASP A 48 2.57 2.30 -18.79
CA ASP A 48 2.33 3.17 -19.95
C ASP A 48 1.07 2.82 -20.74
N LYS A 49 0.54 1.60 -20.61
CA LYS A 49 -0.75 1.24 -21.22
C LYS A 49 -1.92 1.97 -20.59
N THR A 50 -1.79 2.40 -19.34
CA THR A 50 -2.85 3.09 -18.59
C THR A 50 -2.26 4.36 -17.97
N PRO A 51 -1.98 5.39 -18.78
CA PRO A 51 -1.38 6.62 -18.29
C PRO A 51 -2.31 7.27 -17.26
N LYS A 52 -1.72 7.72 -16.14
CA LYS A 52 -2.43 8.34 -15.03
C LYS A 52 -2.03 9.81 -14.92
N LYS A 53 -2.97 10.63 -14.44
CA LYS A 53 -2.68 12.01 -14.06
C LYS A 53 -1.69 12.07 -12.88
N GLN A 54 -1.81 11.11 -11.96
CA GLN A 54 -0.94 10.99 -10.80
C GLN A 54 -0.55 9.52 -10.59
N TYR A 55 0.74 9.28 -10.36
CA TYR A 55 1.29 7.97 -10.05
C TYR A 55 1.60 7.91 -8.56
N ILE A 56 0.92 7.03 -7.85
CA ILE A 56 1.15 6.78 -6.42
C ILE A 56 1.95 5.50 -6.31
N THR A 57 3.14 5.59 -5.74
CA THR A 57 4.02 4.46 -5.50
C THR A 57 4.23 4.28 -4.01
N TYR A 58 4.52 3.05 -3.59
CA TYR A 58 4.95 2.75 -2.23
C TYR A 58 6.37 2.22 -2.29
N VAL A 59 7.28 2.87 -1.57
CA VAL A 59 8.67 2.41 -1.44
C VAL A 59 8.85 1.89 -0.04
N TYR A 60 8.97 0.57 0.08
CA TYR A 60 9.38 -0.06 1.33
C TYR A 60 10.88 0.10 1.46
N HIS A 61 11.31 0.65 2.59
CA HIS A 61 12.71 0.86 2.92
C HIS A 61 12.96 0.47 4.37
N SER A 62 14.21 0.48 4.79
CA SER A 62 14.62 0.33 6.17
C SER A 62 15.51 1.51 6.54
N SER A 63 15.24 2.16 7.66
CA SER A 63 16.07 3.27 8.17
C SER A 63 17.53 2.87 8.44
N ILE A 64 17.78 1.59 8.71
CA ILE A 64 19.12 1.03 8.94
C ILE A 64 19.78 0.46 7.67
N CYS A 65 19.11 0.56 6.51
CA CYS A 65 19.62 0.09 5.23
C CYS A 65 20.28 1.23 4.46
N SER A 66 21.62 1.26 4.44
CA SER A 66 22.38 2.29 3.71
C SER A 66 22.08 2.33 2.22
N TYR A 67 21.81 1.18 1.59
CA TYR A 67 21.50 1.09 0.17
C TYR A 67 20.08 1.61 -0.18
N CYS A 68 19.20 1.71 0.82
CA CYS A 68 17.82 2.13 0.61
C CYS A 68 17.69 3.64 0.37
N SER A 69 18.73 4.43 0.68
CA SER A 69 18.73 5.87 0.42
C SER A 69 18.87 6.21 -1.06
N LEU A 70 19.36 5.30 -1.91
CA LEU A 70 19.56 5.57 -3.34
C LEU A 70 18.29 6.03 -4.06
N ILE A 71 17.15 5.42 -3.73
CA ILE A 71 15.86 5.78 -4.35
C ILE A 71 15.41 7.15 -3.82
N THR A 72 15.50 7.37 -2.52
CA THR A 72 15.05 8.62 -1.90
C THR A 72 15.93 9.80 -2.32
N ASP A 73 17.24 9.61 -2.38
CA ASP A 73 18.21 10.61 -2.80
C ASP A 73 18.03 11.04 -4.26
N ALA A 74 17.62 10.10 -5.13
CA ALA A 74 17.33 10.41 -6.53
C ALA A 74 16.03 11.21 -6.74
N LEU A 75 15.15 11.27 -5.74
CA LEU A 75 13.79 11.81 -5.87
C LEU A 75 13.52 13.06 -5.02
N LYS A 76 14.20 13.23 -3.89
CA LYS A 76 13.89 14.21 -2.83
C LYS A 76 13.84 15.68 -3.24
N ASP A 77 14.54 16.06 -4.31
CA ASP A 77 14.62 17.45 -4.80
C ASP A 77 13.94 17.65 -6.17
N ASN A 78 13.23 16.64 -6.68
CA ASN A 78 12.58 16.72 -7.99
C ASN A 78 11.25 17.47 -7.90
N GLU A 79 11.04 18.47 -8.75
CA GLU A 79 9.84 19.31 -8.72
C GLU A 79 8.53 18.58 -9.08
N HIS A 80 8.60 17.38 -9.65
CA HIS A 80 7.42 16.58 -10.01
C HIS A 80 7.07 15.50 -8.98
N VAL A 81 7.85 15.39 -7.91
CA VAL A 81 7.71 14.34 -6.90
C VAL A 81 7.30 14.94 -5.56
N GLU A 82 6.28 14.35 -4.94
CA GLU A 82 6.00 14.48 -3.51
C GLU A 82 6.47 13.20 -2.81
N MET A 83 7.31 13.33 -1.79
CA MET A 83 7.71 12.21 -0.94
C MET A 83 7.02 12.33 0.41
N VAL A 84 6.34 11.27 0.84
CA VAL A 84 5.55 11.27 2.08
C VAL A 84 5.96 10.08 2.94
N ASP A 85 6.44 10.36 4.14
CA ASP A 85 6.68 9.34 5.16
C ASP A 85 5.34 8.85 5.72
N MET A 86 5.09 7.55 5.60
CA MET A 86 3.87 6.93 6.11
C MET A 86 4.09 6.39 7.51
N ASP A 87 3.47 7.01 8.50
CA ASP A 87 3.41 6.46 9.85
C ASP A 87 2.46 5.26 9.95
N GLU A 88 2.62 4.50 11.04
CA GLU A 88 1.79 3.33 11.29
C GLU A 88 0.30 3.64 11.52
N ASP A 89 -0.03 4.87 11.91
CA ASP A 89 -1.41 5.28 12.17
C ASP A 89 -2.00 6.18 11.07
N SER A 90 -1.21 6.50 10.04
CA SER A 90 -1.62 7.41 8.98
C SER A 90 -2.67 6.79 8.06
N LYS A 91 -3.70 7.58 7.75
CA LYS A 91 -4.71 7.26 6.73
C LYS A 91 -4.20 7.69 5.36
N LEU A 92 -4.29 6.81 4.37
CA LEU A 92 -3.79 7.05 3.02
C LEU A 92 -4.41 8.30 2.39
N GLU A 93 -5.70 8.53 2.63
CA GLU A 93 -6.45 9.65 2.07
C GLU A 93 -5.95 11.01 2.58
N ASP A 94 -5.31 11.03 3.74
CA ASP A 94 -4.73 12.25 4.32
C ASP A 94 -3.35 12.57 3.76
N LEU A 95 -2.65 11.56 3.22
CA LEU A 95 -1.27 11.66 2.73
C LEU A 95 -1.17 12.11 1.26
N ILE A 96 -2.25 12.00 0.49
CA ILE A 96 -2.26 12.29 -0.96
C ILE A 96 -3.01 13.60 -1.23
N LYS A 97 -2.56 14.68 -0.59
CA LYS A 97 -3.09 16.05 -0.79
C LYS A 97 -2.08 16.93 -1.52
N THR A 98 -1.68 16.48 -2.71
CA THR A 98 -0.66 17.15 -3.53
C THR A 98 -1.06 17.17 -4.99
N ASP A 99 -0.66 18.22 -5.72
CA ASP A 99 -0.83 18.37 -7.16
C ASP A 99 0.33 17.76 -7.95
N LYS A 100 1.39 17.30 -7.26
CA LYS A 100 2.54 16.64 -7.86
C LYS A 100 2.09 15.38 -8.62
N PRO A 101 2.59 15.16 -9.84
CA PRO A 101 2.18 14.01 -10.66
C PRO A 101 2.75 12.68 -10.16
N ILE A 102 3.79 12.69 -9.32
CA ILE A 102 4.36 11.48 -8.72
C ILE A 102 4.31 11.63 -7.21
N VAL A 103 3.72 10.66 -6.52
CA VAL A 103 3.64 10.61 -5.06
C VAL A 103 4.29 9.33 -4.60
N VAL A 104 5.35 9.46 -3.80
CA VAL A 104 6.14 8.35 -3.28
C VAL A 104 5.86 8.22 -1.79
N ILE A 105 5.16 7.16 -1.42
CA ILE A 105 4.81 6.86 -0.04
C ILE A 105 5.89 5.95 0.54
N LEU A 106 6.67 6.49 1.47
CA LEU A 106 7.75 5.77 2.14
C LEU A 106 7.18 4.93 3.28
N LYS A 107 7.48 3.63 3.25
CA LYS A 107 7.06 2.64 4.25
C LYS A 107 8.28 2.03 4.91
N ASN A 108 8.63 2.50 6.10
CA ASN A 108 9.75 1.94 6.84
C ASN A 108 9.39 0.56 7.41
N ILE A 109 10.11 -0.50 7.05
CA ILE A 109 9.90 -1.85 7.60
C ILE A 109 10.36 -1.97 9.06
N ASN A 110 11.01 -0.92 9.57
CA ASN A 110 11.40 -0.78 10.96
C ASN A 110 10.57 0.30 11.66
N LYS A 111 10.41 0.19 12.98
CA LYS A 111 9.87 1.28 13.78
C LYS A 111 10.95 2.34 13.94
N GLU A 112 10.70 3.55 13.45
CA GLU A 112 11.62 4.68 13.55
C GLU A 112 13.05 4.27 13.11
N GLU A 113 14.07 4.54 13.94
CA GLU A 113 15.46 4.17 13.71
C GLU A 113 15.89 2.90 14.47
N SER A 114 14.93 2.01 14.80
CA SER A 114 15.20 0.80 15.57
C SER A 114 15.31 -0.47 14.70
N VAL A 115 15.75 -1.58 15.30
CA VAL A 115 15.68 -2.91 14.68
C VAL A 115 14.31 -3.57 14.81
N GLU A 116 13.37 -2.95 15.55
CA GLU A 116 12.03 -3.50 15.71
C GLU A 116 11.27 -3.47 14.39
N ARG A 117 10.47 -4.52 14.16
CA ARG A 117 9.67 -4.66 12.94
C ARG A 117 8.43 -3.78 13.03
N SER A 118 8.15 -3.06 11.94
CA SER A 118 6.93 -2.27 11.78
C SER A 118 5.78 -3.11 11.22
N LYS A 119 4.56 -2.53 11.16
CA LYS A 119 3.45 -3.13 10.40
C LYS A 119 3.82 -3.35 8.92
N PHE A 120 4.66 -2.49 8.35
CA PHE A 120 5.06 -2.55 6.93
C PHE A 120 6.00 -3.71 6.63
N TYR A 121 6.76 -4.19 7.61
CA TYR A 121 7.51 -5.45 7.50
C TYR A 121 6.57 -6.60 7.14
N HIS A 122 5.48 -6.73 7.90
CA HIS A 122 4.51 -7.81 7.73
C HIS A 122 3.69 -7.63 6.46
N GLU A 123 3.37 -6.39 6.10
CA GLU A 123 2.74 -6.04 4.82
C GLU A 123 3.62 -6.50 3.65
N LEU A 124 4.91 -6.13 3.63
CA LEU A 124 5.84 -6.51 2.58
C LEU A 124 6.05 -8.02 2.52
N GLN A 125 6.20 -8.68 3.66
CA GLN A 125 6.34 -10.14 3.72
C GLN A 125 5.12 -10.85 3.10
N THR A 126 3.92 -10.32 3.36
CA THR A 126 2.67 -10.90 2.88
C THR A 126 2.47 -10.63 1.39
N LYS A 127 2.60 -9.38 0.95
CA LYS A 127 2.41 -8.96 -0.44
C LYS A 127 3.54 -9.45 -1.35
N GLY A 128 4.78 -9.23 -0.94
CA GLY A 128 5.96 -9.53 -1.75
C GLY A 128 6.40 -10.99 -1.70
N GLY A 129 5.98 -11.74 -0.68
CA GLY A 129 6.37 -13.14 -0.47
C GLY A 129 7.83 -13.35 -0.07
N LYS A 130 8.63 -12.27 -0.01
CA LYS A 130 9.98 -12.21 0.55
C LYS A 130 10.18 -10.85 1.23
N LEU A 131 11.08 -10.81 2.21
CA LEU A 131 11.52 -9.56 2.82
C LEU A 131 12.84 -9.13 2.17
N CYS A 132 12.76 -8.13 1.30
CA CYS A 132 13.90 -7.54 0.61
C CYS A 132 13.58 -6.07 0.41
N VAL A 133 14.49 -5.18 0.78
CA VAL A 133 14.36 -3.73 0.63
C VAL A 133 15.60 -3.17 -0.08
N PRO A 134 15.47 -2.08 -0.85
CA PRO A 134 14.22 -1.35 -1.10
C PRO A 134 13.26 -2.17 -1.98
N ALA A 135 11.97 -1.95 -1.82
CA ALA A 135 10.95 -2.54 -2.68
C ALA A 135 9.98 -1.47 -3.15
N LEU A 136 9.73 -1.43 -4.46
CA LEU A 136 8.72 -0.59 -5.08
C LEU A 136 7.44 -1.40 -5.27
N GLU A 137 6.34 -0.92 -4.71
CA GLU A 137 4.99 -1.34 -5.06
C GLU A 137 4.31 -0.22 -5.85
N ILE A 138 3.73 -0.57 -7.00
CA ILE A 138 2.87 0.32 -7.78
C ILE A 138 1.75 -0.51 -8.40
N ASP A 139 0.53 0.00 -8.27
CA ASP A 139 -0.71 -0.69 -8.65
C ASP A 139 -0.83 -2.07 -7.99
N ASN A 140 -0.55 -3.14 -8.74
CA ASN A 140 -0.63 -4.52 -8.29
C ASN A 140 0.69 -5.27 -8.56
N HIS A 141 1.82 -4.58 -8.58
CA HIS A 141 3.13 -5.17 -8.87
C HIS A 141 4.14 -4.78 -7.80
N ILE A 142 5.15 -5.63 -7.63
CA ILE A 142 6.30 -5.32 -6.77
C ILE A 142 7.63 -5.54 -7.48
N MET A 143 8.62 -4.69 -7.21
CA MET A 143 9.97 -4.72 -7.74
C MET A 143 10.98 -4.49 -6.60
N TYR A 144 12.16 -5.12 -6.66
CA TYR A 144 13.13 -5.11 -5.55
C TYR A 144 14.52 -4.57 -5.92
N GLU A 145 14.95 -4.72 -7.17
CA GLU A 145 16.31 -4.34 -7.55
C GLU A 145 16.40 -2.82 -7.68
N SER A 146 17.24 -2.16 -6.87
CA SER A 146 17.24 -0.68 -6.82
C SER A 146 17.62 -0.03 -8.15
N GLN A 147 18.50 -0.66 -8.93
CA GLN A 147 18.83 -0.18 -10.27
C GLN A 147 17.61 -0.21 -11.21
N GLU A 148 16.78 -1.23 -11.12
CA GLU A 148 15.54 -1.34 -11.89
C GLU A 148 14.48 -0.36 -11.39
N ILE A 149 14.39 -0.16 -10.06
CA ILE A 149 13.51 0.84 -9.46
C ILE A 149 13.92 2.26 -9.93
N LEU A 150 15.22 2.57 -9.94
CA LEU A 150 15.74 3.84 -10.45
C LEU A 150 15.46 4.01 -11.94
N ALA A 151 15.65 2.96 -12.75
CA ALA A 151 15.35 2.99 -14.17
C ALA A 151 13.85 3.26 -14.43
N PHE A 152 12.97 2.64 -13.63
CA PHE A 152 11.53 2.92 -13.65
C PHE A 152 11.22 4.39 -13.33
N TYR A 153 11.77 4.93 -12.23
CA TYR A 153 11.53 6.33 -11.86
C TYR A 153 12.08 7.32 -12.87
N LYS A 154 13.26 7.05 -13.44
CA LYS A 154 13.83 7.88 -14.52
C LYS A 154 12.89 7.95 -15.72
N HIS A 155 12.31 6.82 -16.12
CA HIS A 155 11.27 6.82 -17.15
C HIS A 155 10.05 7.64 -16.73
N LEU A 156 9.55 7.43 -15.50
CA LEU A 156 8.36 8.12 -15.01
C LEU A 156 8.53 9.65 -14.99
N LEU A 157 9.69 10.13 -14.54
CA LEU A 157 10.06 11.55 -14.53
C LEU A 157 10.14 12.15 -15.92
N SER A 158 10.73 11.43 -16.88
CA SER A 158 10.86 11.90 -18.28
C SER A 158 9.53 12.20 -18.96
N LYS A 159 8.40 11.72 -18.42
CA LYS A 159 7.05 12.00 -18.91
C LYS A 159 6.55 13.40 -18.52
N PHE A 160 7.24 14.08 -17.61
CA PHE A 160 6.85 15.39 -17.06
C PHE A 160 7.90 16.48 -17.29
N GLU A 161 9.14 16.09 -17.57
CA GLU A 161 10.25 17.01 -17.91
C GLU A 161 10.22 17.51 -19.37
N ASN A 162 9.18 17.14 -20.16
CA ASN A 162 9.01 17.50 -21.57
C ASN A 162 7.70 18.25 -21.84
#